data_AF-A0A6I9YXE5-F1
#
_entry.id   AF-A0A6I9YXE5-F1
#
_cell.length_a   1.000
_cell.length_b   1.000
_cell.length_c   1.000
_cell.angle_alpha   90.00
_cell.angle_beta   90.00
_cell.angle_gamma   90.00
#
_symmetry.space_group_name_H-M   'P 1'
#
loop_
_entity.id
_entity.type
_entity.pdbx_description
1 polymer ?
#
loop_
_entity_poly.entity_id
_entity_poly.type
_entity_poly.pdbx_seq_one_letter_code
_entity_poly.pdbx_strand_id
1 'polypeptide(L)'
;MLDFLAENNLCGQAILRIVSCGNAIIAELLRLSEFVPPVFRLKDKSDQQKYGDIIFDFSYFKGPELCEGKLEAKPELQDLDDEFRENNIEILTRFYLAFQSVHKYIVDLSRYLDDLNEGIYIQQTLETVLLNEDGKQLLCEALYLYGVMLLVIDQKIEGEVRERMLVSYYRYSAARSADSNMDDICKLLRSTGYSSQPGAKRPANYPESYFSRVPINKIFISMVIGRLRSDDIYNQVSAYPLPEHRSTALATQAAMLYVTLYFDPSILHTQQAKMREIVDKYFPDNWVISIYMGISVNLGEAWEPYKAAKTALNYTLDLSNVKEQASRAAAVTERV
;
A
#
# COMPACT_ATOMS: atom_id res chain seq x y z
N MET A 1 9.60 -7.12 -33.31
CA MET A 1 8.85 -7.62 -32.14
C MET A 1 7.53 -6.87 -32.15
N LEU A 2 6.38 -7.54 -32.06
CA LEU A 2 5.10 -6.83 -31.95
C LEU A 2 5.15 -5.98 -30.67
N ASP A 3 4.72 -4.73 -30.78
CA ASP A 3 4.63 -3.79 -29.67
C ASP A 3 3.73 -4.39 -28.57
N PHE A 4 4.28 -4.51 -27.35
CA PHE A 4 3.57 -5.13 -26.23
C PHE A 4 2.35 -4.29 -25.83
N LEU A 5 2.42 -2.97 -26.01
CA LEU A 5 1.38 -2.02 -25.65
C LEU A 5 0.49 -1.64 -26.84
N ALA A 6 0.58 -2.34 -27.96
CA ALA A 6 -0.36 -2.14 -29.07
C ALA A 6 -1.82 -2.40 -28.63
N GLU A 7 -2.77 -1.67 -29.20
CA GLU A 7 -4.21 -1.77 -28.84
C GLU A 7 -4.78 -3.19 -29.05
N ASN A 8 -4.23 -3.94 -30.00
CA ASN A 8 -4.64 -5.31 -30.29
C ASN A 8 -3.96 -6.36 -29.39
N ASN A 9 -2.98 -5.97 -28.55
CA ASN A 9 -2.35 -6.86 -27.60
C ASN A 9 -3.11 -6.83 -26.27
N LEU A 10 -4.11 -7.71 -26.15
CA LEU A 10 -4.97 -7.79 -24.96
C LEU A 10 -4.18 -8.06 -23.66
N CYS A 11 -3.05 -8.77 -23.74
CA CYS A 11 -2.21 -9.06 -22.58
C CYS A 11 -1.56 -7.77 -22.04
N GLY A 12 -0.93 -6.99 -22.92
CA GLY A 12 -0.31 -5.72 -22.54
C GLY A 12 -1.34 -4.68 -22.11
N GLN A 13 -2.47 -4.58 -22.82
CA GLN A 13 -3.55 -3.65 -22.45
C GLN A 13 -4.17 -3.97 -21.09
N ALA A 14 -4.30 -5.25 -20.73
CA ALA A 14 -4.86 -5.66 -19.45
C ALA A 14 -3.97 -5.20 -18.27
N ILE A 15 -2.67 -5.48 -18.32
CA ILE A 15 -1.75 -5.06 -17.25
C ILE A 15 -1.58 -3.52 -17.22
N LEU A 16 -1.54 -2.87 -18.38
CA LEU A 16 -1.50 -1.41 -18.47
C LEU A 16 -2.73 -0.77 -17.80
N ARG A 17 -3.93 -1.33 -18.02
CA ARG A 17 -5.16 -0.87 -17.38
C ARG A 17 -5.11 -1.07 -15.87
N ILE A 18 -4.63 -2.22 -15.39
CA ILE A 18 -4.46 -2.49 -13.96
C ILE A 18 -3.55 -1.42 -13.34
N VAL A 19 -2.35 -1.21 -13.88
CA VAL A 19 -1.38 -0.22 -13.38
C VAL A 19 -1.96 1.21 -13.40
N SER A 20 -2.65 1.59 -14.47
CA SER A 20 -3.33 2.89 -14.58
C SER A 20 -4.40 3.07 -13.50
N CYS A 21 -5.25 2.07 -13.29
CA CYS A 21 -6.22 2.06 -12.19
C CYS A 21 -5.53 2.17 -10.83
N GLY A 22 -4.37 1.56 -10.64
CA GLY A 22 -3.62 1.63 -9.39
C GLY A 22 -3.20 3.04 -9.02
N ASN A 23 -2.67 3.79 -9.99
CA ASN A 23 -2.33 5.20 -9.78
C ASN A 23 -3.57 6.05 -9.44
N ALA A 24 -4.69 5.82 -10.14
CA ALA A 24 -5.94 6.52 -9.86
C ALA A 24 -6.48 6.23 -8.44
N ILE A 25 -6.38 4.98 -7.98
CA ILE A 25 -6.80 4.58 -6.63
C ILE A 25 -5.96 5.31 -5.57
N ILE A 26 -4.63 5.35 -5.72
CA ILE A 26 -3.76 6.04 -4.74
C ILE A 26 -4.07 7.54 -4.71
N ALA A 27 -4.27 8.17 -5.87
CA ALA A 27 -4.66 9.57 -5.94
C ALA A 27 -6.00 9.83 -5.21
N GLU A 28 -6.99 8.96 -5.40
CA GLU A 28 -8.27 9.08 -4.70
C GLU A 28 -8.14 8.85 -3.20
N LEU A 29 -7.34 7.88 -2.75
CA LEU A 29 -7.06 7.64 -1.33
C LEU A 29 -6.40 8.85 -0.66
N LEU A 30 -5.39 9.43 -1.31
CA LEU A 30 -4.72 10.63 -0.82
C LEU A 30 -5.70 11.80 -0.73
N ARG A 31 -6.49 12.03 -1.77
CA ARG A 31 -7.52 13.07 -1.79
C ARG A 31 -8.55 12.87 -0.68
N LEU A 32 -9.16 11.69 -0.58
CA LEU A 32 -10.17 11.38 0.43
C LEU A 32 -9.62 11.48 1.84
N SER A 33 -8.33 11.20 2.06
CA SER A 33 -7.74 11.31 3.40
C SER A 33 -7.84 12.71 4.02
N GLU A 34 -7.93 13.75 3.20
CA GLU A 34 -8.12 15.14 3.64
C GLU A 34 -9.59 15.41 4.06
N PHE A 35 -10.53 14.55 3.66
CA PHE A 35 -11.97 14.69 3.90
C PHE A 35 -12.51 13.66 4.91
N VAL A 36 -11.65 13.02 5.70
CA VAL A 36 -12.07 12.11 6.77
C VAL A 36 -12.89 12.89 7.82
N PRO A 37 -14.20 12.62 7.99
CA PRO A 37 -15.04 13.41 8.87
C PRO A 37 -14.55 13.31 10.33
N PRO A 38 -14.34 14.44 11.03
CA PRO A 38 -13.77 14.44 12.38
C PRO A 38 -14.54 13.59 13.40
N VAL A 39 -15.87 13.52 13.26
CA VAL A 39 -16.77 12.76 14.14
C VAL A 39 -16.40 11.27 14.24
N PHE A 40 -15.86 10.66 13.18
CA PHE A 40 -15.43 9.26 13.22
C PHE A 40 -14.17 9.02 14.03
N ARG A 41 -13.40 10.08 14.31
CA ARG A 41 -12.21 9.98 15.18
C ARG A 41 -12.59 9.86 16.65
N LEU A 42 -13.75 10.38 17.06
CA LEU A 42 -14.23 10.38 18.45
C LEU A 42 -13.16 10.86 19.45
N LYS A 43 -12.39 11.90 19.10
CA LYS A 43 -11.27 12.39 19.93
C LYS A 43 -11.75 13.14 21.18
N ASP A 44 -12.83 13.91 21.04
CA ASP A 44 -13.35 14.75 22.10
C ASP A 44 -14.43 14.04 22.93
N LYS A 45 -14.48 14.34 24.22
CA LYS A 45 -15.48 13.77 25.14
C LYS A 45 -16.92 14.12 24.72
N SER A 46 -17.13 15.27 24.09
CA SER A 46 -18.44 15.67 23.54
C SER A 46 -18.89 14.71 22.44
N ASP A 47 -18.00 14.39 21.50
CA ASP A 47 -18.30 13.51 20.37
C ASP A 47 -18.54 12.09 20.85
N GLN A 48 -17.75 11.62 21.82
CA GLN A 48 -17.95 10.32 22.46
C GLN A 48 -19.30 10.23 23.16
N GLN A 49 -19.70 11.26 23.89
CA GLN A 49 -21.00 11.30 24.58
C GLN A 49 -22.18 11.40 23.62
N LYS A 50 -22.03 12.14 22.52
CA LYS A 50 -23.10 12.36 21.54
C LYS A 50 -23.25 11.19 20.58
N TYR A 51 -22.15 10.73 19.98
CA TYR A 51 -22.16 9.79 18.84
C TYR A 51 -21.69 8.38 19.20
N GLY A 52 -21.16 8.15 20.41
CA GLY A 52 -20.61 6.86 20.81
C GLY A 52 -21.61 5.70 20.81
N ASP A 53 -22.90 6.00 20.96
CA ASP A 53 -23.97 4.99 20.92
C ASP A 53 -24.43 4.65 19.49
N ILE A 54 -24.05 5.42 18.46
CA ILE A 54 -24.46 5.19 17.05
C ILE A 54 -23.30 4.85 16.11
N ILE A 55 -22.07 5.25 16.46
CA ILE A 55 -20.85 4.95 15.71
C ILE A 55 -20.21 3.70 16.29
N PHE A 56 -20.22 2.62 15.51
CA PHE A 56 -19.64 1.35 15.90
C PHE A 56 -18.41 1.02 15.04
N ASP A 57 -17.45 0.31 15.59
CA ASP A 57 -16.35 -0.32 14.84
C ASP A 57 -16.69 -1.77 14.45
N PHE A 58 -15.71 -2.54 13.99
CA PHE A 58 -15.94 -3.93 13.56
C PHE A 58 -16.46 -4.88 14.65
N SER A 59 -16.48 -4.47 15.92
CA SER A 59 -17.19 -5.22 16.96
C SER A 59 -18.70 -5.31 16.73
N TYR A 60 -19.29 -4.38 15.97
CA TYR A 60 -20.70 -4.42 15.55
C TYR A 60 -21.08 -5.78 14.95
N PHE A 61 -20.24 -6.32 14.07
CA PHE A 61 -20.50 -7.58 13.39
C PHE A 61 -20.55 -8.81 14.31
N LYS A 62 -20.17 -8.69 15.59
CA LYS A 62 -20.27 -9.78 16.58
C LYS A 62 -21.66 -9.89 17.20
N GLY A 63 -22.48 -8.85 17.14
CA GLY A 63 -23.84 -8.85 17.66
C GLY A 63 -24.66 -7.66 17.13
N PRO A 64 -24.96 -7.63 15.82
CA PRO A 64 -25.73 -6.54 15.21
C PRO A 64 -27.08 -6.33 15.91
N GLU A 65 -27.78 -7.40 16.29
CA GLU A 65 -29.12 -7.32 16.89
C GLU A 65 -29.12 -6.59 18.23
N LEU A 66 -28.02 -6.72 19.00
CA LEU A 66 -27.87 -6.02 20.28
C LEU A 66 -27.60 -4.52 20.08
N CYS A 67 -26.85 -4.17 19.04
CA CYS A 67 -26.59 -2.78 18.67
C CYS A 67 -27.87 -2.11 18.18
N GLU A 68 -28.53 -2.71 17.18
CA GLU A 68 -29.76 -2.15 16.61
C GLU A 68 -30.91 -2.12 17.65
N GLY A 69 -31.07 -3.16 18.47
CA GLY A 69 -32.10 -3.16 19.52
C GLY A 69 -31.92 -2.06 20.57
N LYS A 70 -30.69 -1.61 20.84
CA LYS A 70 -30.44 -0.45 21.72
C LYS A 70 -30.84 0.87 21.07
N LEU A 71 -30.63 1.00 19.77
CA LEU A 71 -31.03 2.18 18.99
C LEU A 71 -32.55 2.24 18.90
N GLU A 72 -33.19 1.13 18.57
CA GLU A 72 -34.65 1.02 18.46
C GLU A 72 -35.38 1.28 19.78
N ALA A 73 -34.76 0.96 20.91
CA ALA A 73 -35.34 1.20 22.23
C ALA A 73 -35.41 2.67 22.63
N LYS A 74 -34.68 3.57 21.94
CA LYS A 74 -34.58 5.00 22.29
C LYS A 74 -34.86 5.89 21.07
N PRO A 75 -36.03 6.55 21.01
CA PRO A 75 -36.38 7.45 19.90
C PRO A 75 -35.32 8.53 19.64
N GLU A 76 -34.74 9.09 20.71
CA GLU A 76 -33.68 10.11 20.62
C GLU A 76 -32.42 9.62 19.87
N LEU A 77 -32.09 8.32 19.97
CA LEU A 77 -30.96 7.74 19.24
C LEU A 77 -31.30 7.45 17.79
N GLN A 78 -32.56 7.13 17.48
CA GLN A 78 -33.03 6.95 16.10
C GLN A 78 -32.98 8.27 15.34
N ASP A 79 -33.54 9.33 15.92
CA ASP A 79 -33.53 10.68 15.32
C ASP A 79 -32.08 11.14 15.07
N LEU A 80 -31.18 10.85 16.01
CA LEU A 80 -29.76 11.19 15.88
C LEU A 80 -29.04 10.34 14.81
N ASP A 81 -29.32 9.04 14.72
CA ASP A 81 -28.73 8.14 13.71
C ASP A 81 -29.21 8.51 12.30
N ASP A 82 -30.48 8.88 12.14
CA ASP A 82 -31.05 9.37 10.87
C ASP A 82 -30.41 10.71 10.46
N GLU A 83 -30.31 11.69 11.36
CA GLU A 83 -29.60 12.95 11.10
C GLU A 83 -28.13 12.69 10.74
N PHE A 84 -27.47 11.76 11.46
CA PHE A 84 -26.07 11.42 11.21
C PHE A 84 -25.90 10.77 9.83
N ARG A 85 -26.82 9.88 9.43
CA ARG A 85 -26.85 9.25 8.12
C ARG A 85 -27.00 10.27 7.01
N GLU A 86 -28.00 11.15 7.08
CA GLU A 86 -28.26 12.16 6.05
C GLU A 86 -27.03 13.04 5.80
N ASN A 87 -26.31 13.41 6.86
CA ASN A 87 -25.14 14.26 6.78
C ASN A 87 -23.87 13.55 6.27
N ASN A 88 -23.76 12.22 6.42
CA ASN A 88 -22.50 11.49 6.16
C ASN A 88 -22.58 10.45 5.04
N ILE A 89 -23.76 10.04 4.59
CA ILE A 89 -23.89 8.91 3.66
C ILE A 89 -23.15 9.12 2.32
N GLU A 90 -23.11 10.35 1.81
CA GLU A 90 -22.41 10.66 0.55
C GLU A 90 -20.89 10.47 0.69
N ILE A 91 -20.29 11.02 1.75
CA ILE A 91 -18.84 10.89 1.99
C ILE A 91 -18.48 9.44 2.33
N LEU A 92 -19.31 8.75 3.12
CA LEU A 92 -19.15 7.33 3.43
C LEU A 92 -19.17 6.46 2.16
N THR A 93 -20.08 6.75 1.22
CA THR A 93 -20.15 6.05 -0.07
C THR A 93 -18.85 6.22 -0.85
N ARG A 94 -18.27 7.44 -0.87
CA ARG A 94 -17.00 7.70 -1.55
C ARG A 94 -15.83 6.93 -0.93
N PHE A 95 -15.74 6.90 0.41
CA PHE A 95 -14.74 6.09 1.11
C PHE A 95 -14.92 4.59 0.81
N TYR A 96 -16.15 4.08 0.86
CA TYR A 96 -16.42 2.68 0.54
C TYR A 96 -16.00 2.33 -0.89
N LEU A 97 -16.33 3.15 -1.89
CA LEU A 97 -15.93 2.91 -3.28
C LEU A 97 -14.41 2.91 -3.47
N ALA A 98 -13.68 3.81 -2.78
CA ALA A 98 -12.22 3.82 -2.80
C ALA A 98 -11.64 2.53 -2.18
N PHE A 99 -12.17 2.12 -1.03
CA PHE A 99 -11.80 0.88 -0.35
C PHE A 99 -12.11 -0.38 -1.18
N GLN A 100 -13.29 -0.42 -1.79
CA GLN A 100 -13.68 -1.47 -2.72
C GLN A 100 -12.74 -1.52 -3.92
N SER A 101 -12.32 -0.37 -4.45
CA SER A 101 -11.40 -0.30 -5.59
C SER A 101 -10.03 -0.90 -5.28
N VAL A 102 -9.53 -0.77 -4.03
CA VAL A 102 -8.27 -1.39 -3.59
C VAL A 102 -8.39 -2.93 -3.58
N HIS A 103 -9.50 -3.46 -3.04
CA HIS A 103 -9.75 -4.90 -3.09
C HIS A 103 -9.92 -5.40 -4.52
N LYS A 104 -10.67 -4.65 -5.35
CA LYS A 104 -10.86 -4.98 -6.76
C LYS A 104 -9.55 -4.99 -7.54
N TYR A 105 -8.64 -4.04 -7.27
CA TYR A 105 -7.33 -3.97 -7.90
C TYR A 105 -6.56 -5.29 -7.75
N ILE A 106 -6.50 -5.82 -6.52
CA ILE A 106 -5.74 -7.04 -6.28
C ILE A 106 -6.45 -8.28 -6.83
N VAL A 107 -7.78 -8.31 -6.82
CA VAL A 107 -8.55 -9.39 -7.48
C VAL A 107 -8.33 -9.38 -8.99
N ASP A 108 -8.32 -8.21 -9.62
CA ASP A 108 -8.10 -8.09 -11.07
C ASP A 108 -6.63 -8.44 -11.43
N LEU A 109 -5.65 -8.09 -10.59
CA LEU A 109 -4.25 -8.50 -10.77
C LEU A 109 -4.09 -10.02 -10.62
N SER A 110 -4.67 -10.63 -9.59
CA SER A 110 -4.61 -12.08 -9.40
C SER A 110 -5.26 -12.81 -10.59
N ARG A 111 -6.42 -12.34 -11.06
CA ARG A 111 -7.05 -12.90 -12.26
C ARG A 111 -6.15 -12.79 -13.49
N TYR A 112 -5.50 -11.64 -13.70
CA TYR A 112 -4.57 -11.48 -14.82
C TYR A 112 -3.40 -12.48 -14.76
N LEU A 113 -2.87 -12.77 -13.56
CA LEU A 113 -1.83 -13.77 -13.37
C LEU A 113 -2.35 -15.19 -13.62
N ASP A 114 -3.58 -15.49 -13.21
CA ASP A 114 -4.23 -16.77 -13.48
C ASP A 114 -4.48 -16.94 -14.99
N ASP A 115 -4.96 -15.92 -15.69
CA ASP A 115 -5.18 -15.91 -17.14
C ASP A 115 -3.87 -16.16 -17.92
N LEU A 116 -2.74 -15.63 -17.45
CA LEU A 116 -1.40 -15.92 -18.00
C LEU A 116 -0.98 -17.39 -17.77
N ASN A 117 -1.30 -17.94 -16.60
CA ASN A 117 -0.95 -19.31 -16.25
C ASN A 117 -1.83 -20.35 -16.98
N GLU A 118 -3.10 -20.01 -17.21
CA GLU A 118 -4.05 -20.83 -17.97
C GLU A 118 -3.87 -20.70 -19.49
N GLY A 119 -3.03 -19.77 -19.95
CA GLY A 119 -2.72 -19.56 -21.36
C GLY A 119 -3.85 -18.89 -22.14
N ILE A 120 -4.69 -18.08 -21.48
CA ILE A 120 -5.76 -17.30 -22.11
C ILE A 120 -5.17 -16.30 -23.10
N TYR A 121 -4.02 -15.70 -22.75
CA TYR A 121 -3.23 -14.88 -23.65
C TYR A 121 -2.33 -15.76 -24.52
N ILE A 122 -2.73 -15.96 -25.78
CA ILE A 122 -1.99 -16.79 -26.74
C ILE A 122 -0.51 -16.35 -26.81
N GLN A 123 0.41 -17.30 -26.63
CA GLN A 123 1.87 -17.10 -26.64
C GLN A 123 2.41 -16.16 -25.54
N GLN A 124 1.62 -15.81 -24.53
CA GLN A 124 2.07 -15.05 -23.38
C GLN A 124 2.02 -15.89 -22.12
N THR A 125 3.14 -15.94 -21.40
CA THR A 125 3.25 -16.47 -20.05
C THR A 125 3.83 -15.39 -19.15
N LEU A 126 3.83 -15.63 -17.84
CA LEU A 126 4.48 -14.71 -16.90
C LEU A 126 5.96 -14.48 -17.26
N GLU A 127 6.68 -15.53 -17.67
CA GLU A 127 8.07 -15.44 -18.10
C GLU A 127 8.24 -14.59 -19.35
N THR A 128 7.39 -14.77 -20.38
CA THR A 128 7.53 -14.00 -21.62
C THR A 128 7.23 -12.53 -21.41
N VAL A 129 6.25 -12.20 -20.55
CA VAL A 129 5.94 -10.81 -20.19
C VAL A 129 7.09 -10.18 -19.41
N LEU A 130 7.74 -10.92 -18.49
CA LEU A 130 8.91 -10.44 -17.75
C LEU A 130 10.20 -10.35 -18.59
N LEU A 131 10.23 -10.93 -19.78
CA LEU A 131 11.31 -10.73 -20.76
C LEU A 131 11.07 -9.52 -21.67
N ASN A 132 9.84 -8.99 -21.69
CA ASN A 132 9.51 -7.78 -22.42
C ASN A 132 9.83 -6.53 -21.58
N GLU A 133 10.34 -5.47 -22.22
CA GLU A 133 10.73 -4.23 -21.54
C GLU A 133 9.55 -3.53 -20.86
N ASP A 134 8.43 -3.37 -21.55
CA ASP A 134 7.22 -2.75 -20.99
C ASP A 134 6.53 -3.69 -20.00
N GLY A 135 6.46 -4.98 -20.34
CA GLY A 135 5.83 -6.02 -19.53
C GLY A 135 6.48 -6.16 -18.15
N LYS A 136 7.82 -6.24 -18.09
CA LYS A 136 8.53 -6.33 -16.80
C LYS A 136 8.33 -5.10 -15.94
N GLN A 137 8.29 -3.91 -16.56
CA GLN A 137 8.08 -2.66 -15.85
C GLN A 137 6.67 -2.63 -15.24
N LEU A 138 5.65 -2.91 -16.04
CA LEU A 138 4.25 -2.92 -15.61
C LEU A 138 3.96 -3.97 -14.53
N LEU A 139 4.57 -5.16 -14.62
CA LEU A 139 4.43 -6.19 -13.58
C LEU A 139 5.08 -5.79 -12.26
N CYS A 140 6.25 -5.14 -12.31
CA CYS A 140 6.89 -4.60 -11.11
C CYS A 140 6.05 -3.49 -10.48
N GLU A 141 5.56 -2.55 -11.30
CA GLU A 141 4.70 -1.45 -10.87
C GLU A 141 3.39 -1.97 -10.29
N ALA A 142 2.79 -3.03 -10.85
CA ALA A 142 1.53 -3.57 -10.36
C ALA A 142 1.62 -4.08 -8.90
N LEU A 143 2.65 -4.86 -8.58
CA LEU A 143 2.85 -5.35 -7.21
C LEU A 143 3.20 -4.19 -6.25
N TYR A 144 4.05 -3.27 -6.70
CA TYR A 144 4.43 -2.10 -5.93
C TYR A 144 3.24 -1.19 -5.59
N LEU A 145 2.41 -0.85 -6.58
CA LEU A 145 1.26 0.03 -6.40
C LEU A 145 0.26 -0.56 -5.39
N TYR A 146 0.03 -1.87 -5.42
CA TYR A 146 -0.79 -2.51 -4.39
C TYR A 146 -0.21 -2.30 -2.99
N GLY A 147 1.09 -2.56 -2.82
CA GLY A 147 1.76 -2.33 -1.54
C GLY A 147 1.69 -0.87 -1.08
N VAL A 148 1.82 0.09 -2.01
CA VAL A 148 1.66 1.52 -1.72
C VAL A 148 0.23 1.84 -1.28
N MET A 149 -0.81 1.29 -1.93
CA MET A 149 -2.19 1.49 -1.50
C MET A 149 -2.37 1.08 -0.04
N LEU A 150 -1.88 -0.10 0.36
CA LEU A 150 -1.97 -0.57 1.74
C LEU A 150 -1.28 0.39 2.72
N LEU A 151 -0.04 0.80 2.41
CA LEU A 151 0.71 1.72 3.26
C LEU A 151 0.03 3.10 3.37
N VAL A 152 -0.46 3.65 2.26
CA VAL A 152 -1.16 4.94 2.20
C VAL A 152 -2.42 4.91 3.07
N ILE A 153 -3.23 3.85 2.95
CA ILE A 153 -4.45 3.71 3.75
C ILE A 153 -4.12 3.75 5.23
N ASP A 154 -3.16 2.94 5.69
CA ASP A 154 -2.78 2.88 7.10
C ASP A 154 -2.17 4.19 7.62
N GLN A 155 -1.36 4.85 6.79
CA GLN A 155 -0.70 6.11 7.16
C GLN A 155 -1.67 7.28 7.26
N LYS A 156 -2.66 7.32 6.37
CA LYS A 156 -3.54 8.48 6.18
C LYS A 156 -4.90 8.32 6.84
N ILE A 157 -5.36 7.09 7.05
CA ILE A 157 -6.67 6.81 7.63
C ILE A 157 -6.50 5.78 8.76
N GLU A 158 -6.59 6.27 10.00
CA GLU A 158 -6.42 5.46 11.20
C GLU A 158 -7.33 4.22 11.19
N GLY A 159 -6.86 3.09 11.72
CA GLY A 159 -7.58 1.80 11.69
C GLY A 159 -9.01 1.89 12.23
N GLU A 160 -9.17 2.41 13.44
CA GLU A 160 -10.50 2.56 14.06
C GLU A 160 -11.44 3.46 13.24
N VAL A 161 -10.90 4.51 12.62
CA VAL A 161 -11.68 5.44 11.81
C VAL A 161 -12.19 4.74 10.55
N ARG A 162 -11.35 3.94 9.88
CA ARG A 162 -11.76 3.12 8.74
C ARG A 162 -12.86 2.13 9.11
N GLU A 163 -12.68 1.41 10.22
CA GLU A 163 -13.66 0.44 10.70
C GLU A 163 -15.01 1.11 10.96
N ARG A 164 -15.02 2.25 11.65
CA ARG A 164 -16.22 3.02 11.94
C ARG A 164 -16.93 3.52 10.69
N MET A 165 -16.18 4.08 9.74
CA MET A 165 -16.77 4.52 8.46
C MET A 165 -17.38 3.35 7.68
N LEU A 166 -16.70 2.20 7.62
CA LEU A 166 -17.20 1.01 6.94
C LEU A 166 -18.47 0.47 7.59
N VAL A 167 -18.53 0.43 8.93
CA VAL A 167 -19.71 -0.05 9.66
C VAL A 167 -20.88 0.91 9.51
N SER A 168 -20.66 2.23 9.63
CA SER A 168 -21.71 3.21 9.35
C SER A 168 -22.22 3.10 7.92
N TYR A 169 -21.34 2.98 6.93
CA TYR A 169 -21.76 2.75 5.55
C TYR A 169 -22.58 1.46 5.40
N TYR A 170 -22.14 0.36 6.01
CA TYR A 170 -22.84 -0.92 6.01
C TYR A 170 -24.25 -0.78 6.61
N ARG A 171 -24.37 -0.19 7.81
CA ARG A 171 -25.67 0.01 8.50
C ARG A 171 -26.63 0.83 7.64
N TYR A 172 -26.16 1.94 7.06
CA TYR A 172 -27.00 2.85 6.27
C TYR A 172 -27.32 2.34 4.86
N SER A 173 -26.51 1.43 4.34
CA SER A 173 -26.63 0.87 2.99
C SER A 173 -27.20 -0.55 2.96
N ALA A 174 -27.35 -1.23 4.10
CA ALA A 174 -27.94 -2.57 4.18
C ALA A 174 -29.39 -2.64 3.64
N ALA A 175 -30.08 -1.50 3.52
CA ALA A 175 -31.36 -1.39 2.82
C ALA A 175 -31.25 -1.49 1.28
N ARG A 176 -30.03 -1.45 0.71
CA ARG A 176 -29.72 -1.47 -0.72
C ARG A 176 -28.68 -2.57 -1.02
N SER A 177 -29.16 -3.81 -1.04
CA SER A 177 -28.43 -5.00 -1.54
C SER A 177 -27.24 -5.43 -0.68
N ALA A 178 -27.21 -6.71 -0.29
CA ALA A 178 -26.04 -7.31 0.34
C ALA A 178 -24.88 -7.35 -0.67
N ASP A 179 -23.97 -6.37 -0.59
CA ASP A 179 -22.75 -6.33 -1.39
C ASP A 179 -21.87 -7.53 -1.01
N SER A 180 -21.75 -8.50 -1.92
CA SER A 180 -21.07 -9.78 -1.70
C SER A 180 -19.58 -9.68 -1.35
N ASN A 181 -19.00 -8.47 -1.43
CA ASN A 181 -17.58 -8.23 -1.23
C ASN A 181 -17.27 -7.50 0.10
N MET A 182 -18.29 -7.13 0.89
CA MET A 182 -18.11 -6.35 2.12
C MET A 182 -17.18 -7.05 3.12
N ASP A 183 -17.33 -8.37 3.28
CA ASP A 183 -16.53 -9.16 4.22
C ASP A 183 -15.04 -9.11 3.86
N ASP A 184 -14.70 -9.22 2.58
CA ASP A 184 -13.31 -9.22 2.13
C ASP A 184 -12.70 -7.82 2.19
N ILE A 185 -13.49 -6.78 1.92
CA ILE A 185 -13.09 -5.39 2.15
C ILE A 185 -12.82 -5.15 3.64
N CYS A 186 -13.70 -5.63 4.54
CA CYS A 186 -13.50 -5.51 5.98
C CYS A 186 -12.28 -6.31 6.46
N LYS A 187 -12.08 -7.54 5.98
CA LYS A 187 -10.86 -8.31 6.28
C LYS A 187 -9.62 -7.54 5.86
N LEU A 188 -9.60 -6.98 4.64
CA LEU A 188 -8.49 -6.20 4.13
C LEU A 188 -8.24 -4.94 4.96
N LEU A 189 -9.28 -4.23 5.41
CA LEU A 189 -9.16 -2.91 6.04
C LEU A 189 -9.22 -2.90 7.56
N ARG A 190 -9.29 -4.08 8.19
CA ARG A 190 -9.20 -4.24 9.65
C ARG A 190 -8.00 -3.49 10.22
N SER A 191 -8.17 -2.87 11.37
CA SER A 191 -7.09 -2.16 12.05
C SER A 191 -5.85 -3.04 12.19
N THR A 192 -4.70 -2.48 11.81
CA THR A 192 -3.38 -3.10 11.96
C THR A 192 -2.74 -2.75 13.31
N GLY A 193 -3.34 -1.81 14.05
CA GLY A 193 -2.73 -1.16 15.20
C GLY A 193 -1.68 -0.11 14.85
N TYR A 194 -1.38 0.10 13.57
CA TYR A 194 -0.43 1.12 13.14
C TYR A 194 -0.95 2.53 13.46
N SER A 195 -0.04 3.41 13.88
CA SER A 195 -0.32 4.82 14.12
C SER A 195 0.85 5.68 13.65
N SER A 196 0.52 6.77 12.96
CA SER A 196 1.47 7.77 12.47
C SER A 196 1.83 8.84 13.50
N GLN A 197 1.31 8.72 14.74
CA GLN A 197 1.59 9.69 15.80
C GLN A 197 3.03 9.58 16.31
N PRO A 198 3.68 10.72 16.65
CA PRO A 198 5.02 10.70 17.25
C PRO A 198 5.07 9.82 18.50
N GLY A 199 6.03 8.91 18.55
CA GLY A 199 6.21 7.97 19.68
C GLY A 199 5.31 6.74 19.66
N ALA A 200 4.46 6.58 18.63
CA ALA A 200 3.72 5.34 18.42
C ALA A 200 4.68 4.17 18.20
N LYS A 201 4.40 3.04 18.86
CA LYS A 201 5.16 1.81 18.66
C LYS A 201 4.65 1.09 17.43
N ARG A 202 5.58 0.63 16.58
CA ARG A 202 5.25 -0.24 15.45
C ARG A 202 4.58 -1.53 15.96
N PRO A 203 3.41 -1.93 15.43
CA PRO A 203 2.78 -3.18 15.79
C PRO A 203 3.65 -4.39 15.43
N ALA A 204 3.47 -5.49 16.16
CA ALA A 204 4.14 -6.74 15.83
C ALA A 204 3.72 -7.24 14.43
N ASN A 205 4.68 -7.77 13.66
CA ASN A 205 4.49 -8.28 12.30
C ASN A 205 3.89 -7.28 11.31
N TYR A 206 4.04 -5.98 11.56
CA TYR A 206 3.65 -4.93 10.63
C TYR A 206 4.84 -4.53 9.74
N PRO A 207 4.68 -4.30 8.42
CA PRO A 207 3.45 -4.42 7.65
C PRO A 207 3.21 -5.81 7.06
N GLU A 208 4.06 -6.82 7.29
CA GLU A 208 3.96 -8.10 6.57
C GLU A 208 2.62 -8.83 6.78
N SER A 209 2.05 -8.79 7.98
CA SER A 209 0.72 -9.36 8.27
C SER A 209 -0.41 -8.63 7.54
N TYR A 210 -0.23 -7.34 7.27
CA TYR A 210 -1.18 -6.57 6.47
C TYR A 210 -1.05 -6.95 4.99
N PHE A 211 0.19 -7.04 4.48
CA PHE A 211 0.48 -7.42 3.10
C PHE A 211 0.04 -8.87 2.79
N SER A 212 -0.01 -9.74 3.81
CA SER A 212 -0.45 -11.13 3.65
C SER A 212 -1.96 -11.35 3.67
N ARG A 213 -2.78 -10.29 3.88
CA ARG A 213 -4.24 -10.45 4.03
C ARG A 213 -4.92 -10.94 2.75
N VAL A 214 -4.40 -10.55 1.59
CA VAL A 214 -4.81 -11.08 0.29
C VAL A 214 -3.61 -11.79 -0.32
N PRO A 215 -3.67 -13.13 -0.48
CA PRO A 215 -2.55 -13.88 -1.01
C PRO A 215 -2.32 -13.55 -2.49
N ILE A 216 -1.05 -13.44 -2.87
CA ILE A 216 -0.60 -13.26 -4.24
C ILE A 216 0.28 -14.45 -4.60
N ASN A 217 0.30 -14.83 -5.87
CA ASN A 217 1.16 -15.90 -6.38
C ASN A 217 2.63 -15.67 -5.97
N LYS A 218 3.20 -16.62 -5.20
CA LYS A 218 4.57 -16.52 -4.68
C LYS A 218 5.65 -16.57 -5.77
N ILE A 219 5.38 -17.27 -6.87
CA ILE A 219 6.28 -17.31 -8.03
C ILE A 219 6.36 -15.92 -8.65
N PHE A 220 5.21 -15.27 -8.85
CA PHE A 220 5.14 -13.88 -9.32
C PHE A 220 5.93 -12.93 -8.41
N ILE A 221 5.71 -12.96 -7.10
CA ILE A 221 6.45 -12.13 -6.14
C ILE A 221 7.97 -12.37 -6.27
N SER A 222 8.39 -13.64 -6.28
CA SER A 222 9.81 -14.01 -6.39
C SER A 222 10.43 -13.52 -7.70
N MET A 223 9.70 -13.60 -8.82
CA MET A 223 10.18 -13.15 -10.12
C MET A 223 10.28 -11.63 -10.19
N VAL A 224 9.28 -10.89 -9.68
CA VAL A 224 9.30 -9.42 -9.59
C VAL A 224 10.48 -8.95 -8.74
N ILE A 225 10.66 -9.50 -7.53
CA ILE A 225 11.81 -9.16 -6.68
C ILE A 225 13.13 -9.52 -7.38
N GLY A 226 13.18 -10.63 -8.11
CA GLY A 226 14.34 -11.01 -8.93
C GLY A 226 14.68 -9.96 -9.98
N ARG A 227 13.69 -9.48 -10.74
CA ARG A 227 13.87 -8.43 -11.75
C ARG A 227 14.26 -7.10 -11.13
N LEU A 228 13.58 -6.70 -10.07
CA LEU A 228 13.90 -5.49 -9.32
C LEU A 228 15.30 -5.52 -8.70
N ARG A 229 15.90 -6.69 -8.46
CA ARG A 229 17.28 -6.81 -7.98
C ARG A 229 18.31 -6.82 -9.10
N SER A 230 18.04 -7.53 -10.18
CA SER A 230 19.04 -7.79 -11.23
C SER A 230 19.08 -6.70 -12.31
N ASP A 231 17.92 -6.23 -12.74
CA ASP A 231 17.79 -5.42 -13.95
C ASP A 231 17.83 -3.91 -13.64
N ASP A 232 17.92 -3.07 -14.67
CA ASP A 232 17.59 -1.63 -14.67
C ASP A 232 16.30 -1.47 -15.47
N ILE A 233 15.15 -1.59 -14.80
CA ILE A 233 13.86 -1.77 -15.51
C ILE A 233 13.37 -0.50 -16.21
N TYR A 234 13.98 0.66 -15.91
CA TYR A 234 13.69 1.93 -16.58
C TYR A 234 14.82 2.36 -17.53
N ASN A 235 15.89 1.58 -17.66
CA ASN A 235 17.06 1.89 -18.47
C ASN A 235 17.70 3.27 -18.14
N GLN A 236 17.57 3.72 -16.89
CA GLN A 236 17.99 5.06 -16.45
C GLN A 236 19.51 5.18 -16.28
N VAL A 237 20.23 4.08 -16.06
CA VAL A 237 21.70 4.14 -15.89
C VAL A 237 22.38 4.76 -17.11
N SER A 238 21.81 4.60 -18.30
CA SER A 238 22.31 5.24 -19.53
C SER A 238 22.29 6.77 -19.48
N ALA A 239 21.34 7.37 -18.75
CA ALA A 239 21.22 8.81 -18.55
C ALA A 239 22.13 9.34 -17.42
N TYR A 240 22.67 8.45 -16.58
CA TYR A 240 23.51 8.77 -15.43
C TYR A 240 24.88 8.08 -15.55
N PRO A 241 25.79 8.58 -16.41
CA PRO A 241 27.02 7.89 -16.78
C PRO A 241 28.08 7.84 -15.67
N LEU A 242 27.98 8.71 -14.66
CA LEU A 242 28.91 8.72 -13.53
C LEU A 242 28.53 7.60 -12.55
N PRO A 243 29.49 6.76 -12.11
CA PRO A 243 29.22 5.67 -11.16
C PRO A 243 28.54 6.12 -9.86
N GLU A 244 28.82 7.35 -9.43
CA GLU A 244 28.27 7.97 -8.23
C GLU A 244 26.77 8.26 -8.34
N HIS A 245 26.22 8.34 -9.54
CA HIS A 245 24.79 8.62 -9.76
C HIS A 245 23.91 7.37 -9.73
N ARG A 246 24.48 6.19 -9.50
CA ARG A 246 23.74 4.91 -9.56
C ARG A 246 22.52 4.89 -8.64
N SER A 247 22.66 5.34 -7.39
CA SER A 247 21.58 5.41 -6.40
C SER A 247 20.44 6.32 -6.85
N THR A 248 20.78 7.42 -7.53
CA THR A 248 19.82 8.37 -8.11
C THR A 248 19.11 7.77 -9.32
N ALA A 249 19.86 7.18 -10.26
CA ALA A 249 19.32 6.53 -11.46
C ALA A 249 18.32 5.42 -11.11
N LEU A 250 18.60 4.68 -10.04
CA LEU A 250 17.80 3.54 -9.59
C LEU A 250 16.80 3.90 -8.49
N ALA A 251 16.62 5.17 -8.12
CA ALA A 251 15.82 5.58 -6.96
C ALA A 251 14.36 5.10 -7.02
N THR A 252 13.71 5.21 -8.17
CA THR A 252 12.34 4.72 -8.36
C THR A 252 12.26 3.20 -8.18
N GLN A 253 13.22 2.47 -8.76
CA GLN A 253 13.29 1.01 -8.63
C GLN A 253 13.61 0.59 -7.19
N ALA A 254 14.44 1.36 -6.48
CA ALA A 254 14.75 1.16 -5.07
C ALA A 254 13.50 1.27 -4.19
N ALA A 255 12.67 2.28 -4.44
CA ALA A 255 11.40 2.46 -3.75
C ALA A 255 10.43 1.28 -4.00
N MET A 256 10.33 0.83 -5.25
CA MET A 256 9.55 -0.37 -5.58
C MET A 256 10.06 -1.62 -4.86
N LEU A 257 11.38 -1.82 -4.85
CA LEU A 257 11.98 -2.95 -4.17
C LEU A 257 11.72 -2.90 -2.66
N TYR A 258 11.87 -1.73 -2.03
CA TYR A 258 11.56 -1.55 -0.60
C TYR A 258 10.14 -2.01 -0.26
N VAL A 259 9.12 -1.56 -1.02
CA VAL A 259 7.73 -1.93 -0.77
C VAL A 259 7.50 -3.42 -1.06
N THR A 260 8.03 -3.93 -2.17
CA THR A 260 7.78 -5.33 -2.60
C THR A 260 8.41 -6.37 -1.68
N LEU A 261 9.49 -6.02 -0.97
CA LEU A 261 10.11 -6.90 0.04
C LEU A 261 9.15 -7.29 1.18
N TYR A 262 8.10 -6.50 1.46
CA TYR A 262 7.10 -6.85 2.47
C TYR A 262 6.14 -7.97 2.03
N PHE A 263 6.09 -8.30 0.74
CA PHE A 263 5.39 -9.51 0.25
C PHE A 263 6.23 -10.79 0.43
N ASP A 264 7.55 -10.67 0.63
CA ASP A 264 8.43 -11.78 1.03
C ASP A 264 9.36 -11.37 2.20
N PRO A 265 8.80 -11.25 3.42
CA PRO A 265 9.53 -10.79 4.60
C PRO A 265 10.68 -11.74 5.00
N SER A 266 10.71 -12.96 4.47
CA SER A 266 11.82 -13.88 4.70
C SER A 266 13.15 -13.28 4.23
N ILE A 267 13.14 -12.49 3.15
CA ILE A 267 14.32 -11.80 2.63
C ILE A 267 14.87 -10.83 3.68
N LEU A 268 13.97 -10.03 4.28
CA LEU A 268 14.31 -9.04 5.30
C LEU A 268 14.84 -9.67 6.60
N HIS A 269 14.30 -10.82 7.01
CA HIS A 269 14.71 -11.48 8.26
C HIS A 269 15.95 -12.37 8.13
N THR A 270 16.02 -13.22 7.11
CA THR A 270 16.96 -14.36 7.10
C THR A 270 17.97 -14.33 5.96
N GLN A 271 17.69 -13.65 4.84
CA GLN A 271 18.50 -13.75 3.63
C GLN A 271 19.61 -12.68 3.58
N GLN A 272 20.63 -12.84 4.42
CA GLN A 272 21.74 -11.88 4.60
C GLN A 272 22.46 -11.49 3.29
N ALA A 273 22.79 -12.48 2.45
CA ALA A 273 23.51 -12.24 1.20
C ALA A 273 22.67 -11.40 0.22
N LYS A 274 21.37 -11.71 0.09
CA LYS A 274 20.45 -10.95 -0.77
C LYS A 274 20.27 -9.53 -0.26
N MET A 275 20.08 -9.34 1.06
CA MET A 275 19.93 -8.00 1.63
C MET A 275 21.19 -7.16 1.48
N ARG A 276 22.38 -7.76 1.61
CA ARG A 276 23.65 -7.06 1.35
C ARG A 276 23.73 -6.55 -0.08
N GLU A 277 23.46 -7.42 -1.05
CA GLU A 277 23.43 -7.04 -2.47
C GLU A 277 22.42 -5.92 -2.75
N ILE A 278 21.23 -5.98 -2.16
CA ILE A 278 20.19 -4.95 -2.28
C ILE A 278 20.70 -3.61 -1.73
N VAL A 279 21.23 -3.59 -0.51
CA VAL A 279 21.72 -2.36 0.13
C VAL A 279 22.89 -1.78 -0.65
N ASP A 280 23.86 -2.60 -1.04
CA ASP A 280 25.03 -2.14 -1.80
C ASP A 280 24.61 -1.56 -3.17
N LYS A 281 23.61 -2.14 -3.82
CA LYS A 281 23.11 -1.66 -5.13
C LYS A 281 22.32 -0.36 -5.01
N TYR A 282 21.34 -0.29 -4.11
CA TYR A 282 20.32 0.76 -4.07
C TYR A 282 20.52 1.82 -2.98
N PHE A 283 21.12 1.45 -1.85
CA PHE A 283 21.20 2.27 -0.65
C PHE A 283 22.63 2.48 -0.11
N PRO A 284 23.68 2.70 -0.94
CA PRO A 284 25.04 2.91 -0.44
C PRO A 284 25.25 4.29 0.21
N ASP A 285 24.48 5.27 -0.26
CA ASP A 285 24.60 6.71 0.04
C ASP A 285 23.24 7.35 0.38
N ASN A 286 22.13 6.65 0.15
CA ASN A 286 20.78 7.09 0.49
C ASN A 286 20.03 6.03 1.32
N TRP A 287 19.55 6.43 2.50
CA TRP A 287 18.72 5.60 3.39
C TRP A 287 17.41 6.29 3.79
N VAL A 288 17.10 7.45 3.20
CA VAL A 288 15.81 8.13 3.33
C VAL A 288 15.19 8.21 1.95
N ILE A 289 14.18 7.37 1.71
CA ILE A 289 13.62 7.17 0.37
C ILE A 289 12.21 7.77 0.27
N SER A 290 11.82 8.20 -0.93
CA SER A 290 10.44 8.57 -1.23
C SER A 290 9.73 7.35 -1.84
N ILE A 291 8.77 6.78 -1.12
CA ILE A 291 8.04 5.58 -1.59
C ILE A 291 6.85 5.90 -2.48
N TYR A 292 6.28 7.11 -2.43
CA TYR A 292 5.26 7.60 -3.36
C TYR A 292 4.95 9.07 -3.04
N MET A 293 4.93 9.96 -4.05
CA MET A 293 4.47 11.36 -3.93
C MET A 293 4.87 12.07 -2.62
N GLY A 294 6.15 12.02 -2.25
CA GLY A 294 6.68 12.71 -1.06
C GLY A 294 6.54 11.96 0.27
N ILE A 295 5.93 10.77 0.29
CA ILE A 295 5.94 9.89 1.47
C ILE A 295 7.38 9.40 1.68
N SER A 296 8.03 9.98 2.67
CA SER A 296 9.43 9.69 3.00
C SER A 296 9.53 8.59 4.05
N VAL A 297 10.49 7.68 3.89
CA VAL A 297 10.75 6.58 4.81
C VAL A 297 12.23 6.55 5.15
N ASN A 298 12.53 6.56 6.45
CA ASN A 298 13.86 6.26 6.96
C ASN A 298 14.05 4.74 7.07
N LEU A 299 14.95 4.19 6.25
CA LEU A 299 15.23 2.76 6.24
C LEU A 299 15.81 2.26 7.58
N GLY A 300 16.54 3.10 8.32
CA GLY A 300 17.09 2.74 9.62
C GLY A 300 15.99 2.37 10.63
N GLU A 301 14.88 3.12 10.62
CA GLU A 301 13.72 2.86 11.46
C GLU A 301 12.83 1.76 10.87
N ALA A 302 12.61 1.80 9.56
CA ALA A 302 11.75 0.85 8.87
C ALA A 302 12.30 -0.58 8.88
N TRP A 303 13.63 -0.74 8.91
CA TRP A 303 14.27 -2.06 8.92
C TRP A 303 14.84 -2.52 10.25
N GLU A 304 14.68 -1.72 11.31
CA GLU A 304 15.10 -2.07 12.67
C GLU A 304 14.65 -3.48 13.15
N PRO A 305 13.40 -3.95 12.91
CA PRO A 305 12.98 -5.28 13.35
C PRO A 305 13.52 -6.44 12.48
N TYR A 306 14.13 -6.14 11.33
CA TYR A 306 14.52 -7.12 10.32
C TYR A 306 16.04 -7.38 10.37
N LYS A 307 16.44 -8.51 10.97
CA LYS A 307 17.86 -8.82 11.24
C LYS A 307 18.77 -8.73 9.99
N ALA A 308 18.40 -9.35 8.88
CA ALA A 308 19.24 -9.34 7.68
C ALA A 308 19.31 -7.95 7.04
N ALA A 309 18.17 -7.25 6.95
CA ALA A 309 18.09 -5.89 6.42
C ALA A 309 18.86 -4.88 7.27
N LYS A 310 18.66 -4.89 8.60
CA LYS A 310 19.41 -4.05 9.55
C LYS A 310 20.91 -4.28 9.46
N THR A 311 21.35 -5.54 9.40
CA THR A 311 22.78 -5.89 9.32
C THR A 311 23.39 -5.35 8.02
N ALA A 312 22.66 -5.44 6.90
CA ALA A 312 23.12 -4.91 5.62
C ALA A 312 23.19 -3.37 5.64
N LEU A 313 22.16 -2.70 6.18
CA LEU A 313 22.07 -1.24 6.22
C LEU A 313 23.10 -0.59 7.16
N ASN A 314 23.56 -1.29 8.20
CA ASN A 314 24.57 -0.76 9.13
C ASN A 314 25.88 -0.33 8.45
N TYR A 315 26.24 -0.90 7.30
CA TYR A 315 27.41 -0.46 6.54
C TYR A 315 27.20 0.93 5.94
N THR A 316 25.99 1.20 5.43
CA THR A 316 25.59 2.52 4.94
C THR A 316 25.52 3.54 6.09
N LEU A 317 25.01 3.12 7.26
CA LEU A 317 24.83 3.98 8.43
C LEU A 317 26.12 4.15 9.27
N ASP A 318 27.26 3.66 8.79
CA ASP A 318 28.53 3.88 9.46
C ASP A 318 28.86 5.38 9.55
N LEU A 319 29.38 5.82 10.71
CA LEU A 319 29.62 7.23 10.99
C LEU A 319 30.57 7.89 9.97
N SER A 320 31.54 7.13 9.43
CA SER A 320 32.44 7.65 8.40
C SER A 320 31.71 7.94 7.10
N ASN A 321 30.90 6.99 6.61
CA ASN A 321 30.09 7.16 5.41
C ASN A 321 29.06 8.28 5.59
N VAL A 322 28.35 8.33 6.72
CA VAL A 322 27.36 9.37 7.00
C VAL A 322 27.99 10.77 6.97
N LYS A 323 29.17 10.94 7.58
CA LYS A 323 29.91 12.22 7.54
C LYS A 323 30.35 12.60 6.13
N GLU A 324 30.79 11.61 5.34
CA GLU A 324 31.16 11.82 3.95
C GLU A 324 29.94 12.30 3.14
N GLN A 325 28.82 11.59 3.20
CA GLN A 325 27.60 11.97 2.47
C GLN A 325 27.05 13.33 2.93
N ALA A 326 27.08 13.61 4.23
CA ALA A 326 26.65 14.90 4.77
C ALA A 326 27.52 16.06 4.24
N SER A 327 28.84 15.86 4.18
CA SER A 327 29.77 16.87 3.66
C SER A 327 29.55 17.11 2.16
N ARG A 328 29.30 16.04 1.39
CA ARG A 328 28.97 16.12 -0.04
C ARG A 328 27.67 16.88 -0.28
N ALA A 329 26.62 16.58 0.47
CA ALA A 329 25.33 17.26 0.35
C ALA A 329 25.47 18.76 0.66
N ALA A 330 26.19 19.13 1.73
CA ALA A 330 26.43 20.53 2.09
C ALA A 330 27.13 21.31 0.96
N ALA A 331 28.14 20.71 0.32
CA ALA A 331 28.86 21.34 -0.79
C ALA A 331 27.99 21.57 -2.05
N VAL A 332 26.92 20.77 -2.23
CA VAL A 332 25.95 20.98 -3.30
C VAL A 332 24.99 22.11 -2.94
N THR A 333 24.51 22.16 -1.68
CA THR A 333 23.60 23.21 -1.20
C THR A 333 24.24 24.60 -1.22
N GLU A 334 25.54 24.72 -0.98
CA GLU A 334 26.26 26.01 -1.08
C GLU A 334 26.44 26.54 -2.52
N ARG A 335 26.20 25.69 -3.54
CA ARG A 335 26.34 26.05 -4.96
C ARG A 335 25.03 26.43 -5.63
N VAL A 336 23.90 26.25 -4.93
CA VAL A 336 22.55 26.62 -5.36
C VAL A 336 22.16 27.90 -4.63
#